data_AF-A0A344TTK4-F1
#
_entry.id   AF-A0A344TTK4-F1
#
_cell.length_a   1.000
_cell.length_b   1.000
_cell.length_c   1.000
_cell.angle_alpha   90.00
_cell.angle_beta   90.00
_cell.angle_gamma   90.00
#
_symmetry.space_group_name_H-M   'P 1'
#
loop_
_entity.id
_entity.type
_entity.pdbx_description
1 polymer ?
#
loop_
_entity_poly.entity_id
_entity_poly.type
_entity_poly.pdbx_seq_one_letter_code
_entity_poly.pdbx_strand_id
1 'polypeptide(L)' 'MLQNKCFADSLQAQEAIRRAILNYNTLRPHASCDYFTPEQAHRMKGELGRKWSPSKKREMRKVQPNVE' A
#
# COMPACT_ATOMS: atom_id res chain seq x y z
N MET A 1 -4.01 1.09 -13.17
CA MET A 1 -2.55 1.28 -13.34
C MET A 1 -2.34 2.09 -14.62
N LEU A 2 -1.69 3.24 -14.53
CA LEU A 2 -1.44 4.15 -15.67
C LEU A 2 0.03 4.13 -16.13
N GLN A 3 0.83 3.22 -15.60
CA GLN A 3 2.24 3.12 -15.93
C GLN A 3 2.44 2.88 -17.43
N ASN A 4 3.38 3.63 -18.02
CA ASN A 4 3.75 3.58 -19.43
C ASN A 4 2.61 3.90 -20.43
N LYS A 5 1.60 4.67 -20.02
CA LYS A 5 0.57 5.19 -20.94
C LYS A 5 0.92 6.58 -21.46
N CYS A 6 0.77 6.76 -22.77
CA CYS A 6 0.75 8.06 -23.42
C CYS A 6 -0.71 8.42 -23.76
N PHE A 7 -1.04 9.71 -23.68
CA PHE A 7 -2.37 10.23 -24.01
C PHE A 7 -2.23 11.25 -25.13
N ALA A 8 -3.19 11.25 -26.06
CA ALA A 8 -3.17 12.16 -27.19
C ALA A 8 -3.48 13.61 -26.77
N ASP A 9 -4.34 13.77 -25.78
CA ASP A 9 -4.78 15.06 -25.26
C ASP A 9 -5.01 15.02 -23.73
N SER A 10 -5.23 16.20 -23.15
CA SER A 10 -5.44 16.36 -21.71
C SER A 10 -6.75 15.75 -21.22
N LEU A 11 -7.79 15.70 -22.06
CA LEU A 11 -9.09 15.16 -21.70
C LEU A 11 -9.00 13.64 -21.51
N GLN A 12 -8.33 12.94 -22.42
CA GLN A 12 -8.07 11.51 -22.29
C GLN A 12 -7.24 11.19 -21.05
N ALA A 13 -6.22 11.99 -20.75
CA ALA A 13 -5.41 11.82 -19.55
C ALA A 13 -6.25 11.97 -18.28
N GLN A 14 -7.12 12.98 -18.22
CA GLN A 14 -8.01 13.22 -17.08
C GLN A 14 -8.98 12.05 -16.85
N GLU A 15 -9.58 11.53 -17.93
CA GLU A 15 -10.49 10.40 -17.85
C GLU A 15 -9.77 9.13 -17.36
N ALA A 16 -8.56 8.89 -17.86
CA ALA A 16 -7.74 7.78 -17.42
C ALA A 16 -7.35 7.90 -15.93
N ILE A 17 -7.01 9.10 -15.46
CA ILE A 17 -6.74 9.38 -14.04
C ILE A 17 -7.98 9.12 -13.19
N ARG A 18 -9.15 9.63 -13.59
CA ARG A 18 -10.41 9.38 -12.88
C ARG A 18 -10.69 7.89 -12.71
N ARG A 19 -10.59 7.12 -13.80
CA ARG A 19 -10.77 5.67 -13.77
C ARG A 19 -9.74 4.97 -12.89
N ALA A 20 -8.48 5.41 -12.93
CA ALA A 20 -7.44 4.81 -12.11
C ALA A 20 -7.67 5.02 -10.61
N ILE A 21 -8.10 6.23 -10.21
CA ILE A 21 -8.46 6.56 -8.83
C ILE A 21 -9.67 5.73 -8.40
N LEU A 22 -10.73 5.69 -9.22
CA LEU A 22 -11.93 4.90 -8.94
C LEU A 22 -11.56 3.44 -8.71
N ASN A 23 -10.82 2.83 -9.64
CA ASN A 23 -10.39 1.43 -9.53
C ASN A 23 -9.51 1.17 -8.30
N TYR A 24 -8.63 2.10 -7.93
CA TYR A 24 -7.83 1.96 -6.71
C TYR A 24 -8.73 1.90 -5.48
N ASN A 25 -9.71 2.80 -5.40
CA ASN A 25 -10.60 2.91 -4.25
C ASN A 25 -11.59 1.75 -4.14
N THR A 26 -12.11 1.25 -5.25
CA THR A 26 -13.23 0.29 -5.26
C THR A 26 -12.84 -1.15 -5.53
N LEU A 27 -11.72 -1.41 -6.21
CA LEU A 27 -11.38 -2.75 -6.69
C LEU A 27 -10.10 -3.33 -6.09
N ARG A 28 -9.31 -2.55 -5.35
CA ARG A 28 -7.99 -3.01 -4.87
C ARG A 28 -7.96 -3.29 -3.35
N PRO A 29 -8.33 -4.51 -2.93
CA PRO A 29 -7.93 -5.07 -1.64
C PRO A 29 -6.43 -4.93 -1.40
N HIS A 30 -6.01 -4.40 -0.27
CA HIS A 30 -4.58 -4.40 0.08
C HIS A 30 -4.32 -4.43 1.59
N ALA A 31 -3.12 -4.90 1.95
CA ALA A 31 -2.73 -5.22 3.33
C ALA A 31 -2.79 -4.03 4.30
N SER A 32 -2.62 -2.79 3.83
CA SER A 32 -2.76 -1.58 4.67
C SER A 32 -4.20 -1.35 5.12
N CYS A 33 -5.17 -1.86 4.37
CA CYS A 33 -6.59 -1.78 4.66
C CYS A 33 -7.13 -3.13 5.15
N ASP A 34 -6.32 -3.99 5.78
CA ASP A 34 -6.75 -5.33 6.23
C ASP A 34 -7.37 -6.17 5.09
N TYR A 35 -6.84 -6.04 3.87
CA TYR A 35 -7.38 -6.63 2.64
C TYR A 35 -8.80 -6.18 2.27
N PHE A 36 -9.29 -5.08 2.83
CA PHE A 36 -10.42 -4.32 2.28
C PHE A 36 -9.95 -3.38 1.17
N THR A 37 -10.90 -2.95 0.35
CA THR A 37 -10.67 -1.82 -0.55
C THR A 37 -10.61 -0.52 0.27
N PRO A 38 -9.91 0.53 -0.22
CA PRO A 38 -9.87 1.81 0.48
C PRO A 38 -11.26 2.36 0.81
N GLU A 39 -12.23 2.17 -0.11
CA GLU A 39 -13.60 2.62 0.09
C GLU A 39 -14.34 1.80 1.16
N GLN A 40 -14.14 0.48 1.22
CA GLN A 40 -14.68 -0.36 2.27
C GLN A 40 -14.09 0.00 3.64
N ALA A 41 -12.76 0.11 3.72
CA ALA A 41 -12.05 0.49 4.94
C ALA A 41 -12.50 1.86 5.47
N HIS A 42 -12.73 2.84 4.58
CA HIS A 42 -13.24 4.16 4.97
C HIS A 42 -14.61 4.12 5.64
N ARG A 43 -15.49 3.18 5.23
CA ARG A 43 -16.82 3.01 5.81
C ARG A 43 -16.82 2.23 7.12
N MET A 44 -15.78 1.46 7.38
CA MET A 44 -15.64 0.69 8.62
C MET A 44 -15.32 1.63 9.79
N LYS A 45 -15.72 1.21 10.99
CA LYS A 45 -15.42 1.92 12.24
C LYS A 45 -14.58 1.00 13.12
N GLY A 46 -13.68 1.60 13.90
CA GLY A 46 -12.74 0.87 14.74
C GLY A 46 -11.38 0.67 14.07
N GLU A 47 -10.53 -0.10 14.71
CA GLU A 47 -9.16 -0.33 14.26
C GLU A 47 -9.10 -1.41 13.17
N LEU A 48 -8.26 -1.19 12.16
CA LEU A 48 -7.98 -2.20 11.13
C LEU A 48 -6.85 -3.12 11.57
N GLY A 49 -6.96 -4.41 11.27
CA GLY A 49 -5.95 -5.41 11.57
C GLY A 49 -4.64 -5.12 10.86
N ARG A 50 -3.57 -4.89 11.63
CA ARG A 50 -2.22 -4.70 11.09
C ARG A 50 -1.72 -6.00 10.45
N LYS A 51 -1.52 -6.02 9.13
CA LYS A 51 -0.97 -7.18 8.40
C LYS A 51 0.52 -7.14 8.09
N TRP A 52 1.16 -5.98 8.24
CA TRP A 52 2.60 -5.90 8.04
C TRP A 52 3.31 -6.56 9.22
N SER A 53 4.16 -7.55 8.91
CA SER A 53 5.03 -8.16 9.91
C SER A 53 5.99 -7.09 10.44
N PRO A 54 6.17 -6.96 11.77
CA PRO A 54 7.23 -6.11 12.29
C PRO A 54 8.56 -6.66 11.77
N SER A 55 9.34 -5.83 11.08
CA SER A 55 10.72 -6.17 10.73
C SER A 55 11.44 -6.57 12.01
N LYS A 56 11.95 -7.81 12.08
CA LYS A 56 12.79 -8.25 13.21
C LYS A 56 13.95 -7.27 13.27
N LYS A 57 14.04 -6.46 14.34
CA LYS A 57 15.27 -5.70 14.62
C LYS A 57 16.39 -6.73 14.60
N ARG A 58 17.32 -6.63 13.65
CA ARG A 58 18.56 -7.42 13.68
C ARG A 58 19.24 -7.05 14.98
N GLU A 59 19.09 -7.89 15.99
CA GLU A 59 19.86 -7.77 17.22
C GLU A 59 21.30 -8.00 16.81
N MET A 60 22.05 -6.90 16.67
CA MET A 60 23.48 -6.95 16.44
C MET A 60 24.07 -7.66 17.65
N ARG A 61 24.35 -8.97 17.52
CA ARG A 61 25.06 -9.73 18.53
C ARG A 61 26.36 -8.97 18.81
N LYS A 62 26.45 -8.30 19.97
CA LYS A 62 27.71 -7.78 20.49
C LYS A 62 28.54 -9.03 20.82
N VAL A 63 29.36 -9.48 19.88
CA VAL A 63 30.39 -10.49 20.15
C VAL A 63 31.38 -9.82 21.09
N GLN A 64 31.38 -10.23 22.36
CA GLN A 64 32.41 -9.80 23.31
C GLN A 64 33.73 -10.45 22.86
N PRO A 65 34.82 -9.68 22.67
CA PRO A 65 36.10 -10.29 22.36
C PRO A 65 36.57 -11.05 23.60
N ASN A 66 36.84 -12.35 23.44
CA ASN A 66 37.55 -13.11 24.47
C ASN A 66 38.94 -12.50 24.64
N VAL A 67 39.24 -12.08 25.86
CA VAL A 67 40.59 -11.75 26.31
C VAL A 67 41.23 -13.04 26.80
N GLU A 68 42.32 -13.44 26.16
CA GLU A 68 43.28 -14.46 26.62
C GLU A 68 44.64 -13.78 26.83
#